data_AF-A0A382Y1C5-F1
#
_entry.id   AF-A0A382Y1C5-F1
#
_cell.length_a   1.000
_cell.length_b   1.000
_cell.length_c   1.000
_cell.angle_alpha   90.00
_cell.angle_beta   90.00
_cell.angle_gamma   90.00
#
_symmetry.space_group_name_H-M   'P 1'
#
loop_
_entity.id
_entity.type
_entity.pdbx_description
1 polymer ?
#
loop_
_entity_poly.entity_id
_entity_poly.type
_entity_poly.pdbx_seq_one_letter_code
_entity_poly.pdbx_strand_id
1 'polypeptide(L)'
;MLRINMPIDYGSFAQATSLNLITRKLYFEMAKKMNDSKSFTVTATLLQDSGLGDVNRHYDCTIIPNMGGYKFPLESSLHSKNLIVGIVGIDEVVLGREVYKSETDWKRNEPIIKDELKKWEEDIEKVSHIHVSNTPEKNQLIEYLKIPEQKISIIPYGVDHDLFRPISDNTKIKQRETILKKYKLDDFPYL
;
A
#
# COMPACT_ATOMS: atom_id res chain seq x y z
N MET A 1 -14.03 2.73 -23.00
CA MET A 1 -12.60 2.79 -22.61
C MET A 1 -12.56 3.14 -21.14
N LEU A 2 -11.91 2.32 -20.31
CA LEU A 2 -11.87 2.54 -18.86
C LEU A 2 -11.04 3.80 -18.52
N ARG A 3 -11.55 4.65 -17.64
CA ARG A 3 -10.89 5.90 -17.21
C ARG A 3 -10.52 5.80 -15.74
N ILE A 4 -9.22 5.78 -15.47
CA ILE A 4 -8.67 5.55 -14.13
C ILE A 4 -8.10 6.87 -13.60
N ASN A 5 -8.52 7.24 -12.40
CA ASN A 5 -7.86 8.24 -11.58
C ASN A 5 -6.86 7.57 -10.63
N MET A 6 -5.67 8.16 -10.47
CA MET A 6 -4.67 7.71 -9.51
C MET A 6 -4.12 8.92 -8.73
N PRO A 7 -4.52 9.10 -7.46
CA PRO A 7 -3.97 10.15 -6.60
C PRO A 7 -2.50 9.86 -6.26
N ILE A 8 -1.57 10.71 -6.72
CA ILE A 8 -0.11 10.45 -6.66
C ILE A 8 0.61 11.06 -5.45
N ASP A 9 -0.13 11.65 -4.52
CA ASP A 9 0.37 12.37 -3.34
C ASP A 9 -0.19 11.83 -2.01
N TYR A 10 -0.80 10.64 -2.01
CA TYR A 10 -1.43 10.04 -0.83
C TYR A 10 -0.46 9.79 0.34
N GLY A 11 0.79 9.43 0.09
CA GLY A 11 1.83 9.27 1.11
C GLY A 11 2.07 10.53 1.96
N SER A 12 1.71 11.71 1.46
CA SER A 12 1.75 12.96 2.25
C SER A 12 0.77 12.91 3.43
N PHE A 13 -0.40 12.27 3.24
CA PHE A 13 -1.39 12.05 4.29
C PHE A 13 -0.92 11.04 5.35
N ALA A 14 -0.20 10.01 4.92
CA ALA A 14 0.38 9.00 5.79
C ALA A 14 1.73 9.43 6.42
N GLN A 15 2.21 10.65 6.16
CA GLN A 15 3.57 11.10 6.53
C GLN A 15 4.68 10.14 6.04
N ALA A 16 4.41 9.43 4.94
CA ALA A 16 5.27 8.42 4.35
C ALA A 16 5.54 8.81 2.89
N THR A 17 6.43 9.77 2.68
CA THR A 17 6.78 10.29 1.35
C THR A 17 7.31 9.22 0.39
N SER A 18 7.85 8.12 0.92
CA SER A 18 8.19 6.92 0.15
C SER A 18 6.99 6.36 -0.63
N LEU A 19 5.78 6.37 -0.05
CA LEU A 19 4.57 5.89 -0.71
C LEU A 19 4.19 6.76 -1.91
N ASN A 20 4.45 8.07 -1.87
CA ASN A 20 4.28 8.95 -3.04
C ASN A 20 5.19 8.52 -4.20
N LEU A 21 6.45 8.18 -3.89
CA LEU A 21 7.39 7.74 -4.92
C LEU A 21 6.93 6.43 -5.57
N ILE A 22 6.49 5.45 -4.76
CA ILE A 22 5.99 4.17 -5.27
C ILE A 22 4.77 4.39 -6.17
N THR A 23 3.78 5.18 -5.71
CA THR A 23 2.58 5.47 -6.50
C THR A 23 2.90 6.20 -7.81
N ARG A 24 3.83 7.17 -7.80
CA ARG A 24 4.29 7.84 -9.03
C ARG A 24 4.97 6.87 -10.00
N LYS A 25 5.79 5.96 -9.50
CA LYS A 25 6.43 4.92 -10.34
C LYS A 25 5.38 3.98 -10.94
N LEU A 26 4.40 3.55 -10.15
CA LEU A 26 3.28 2.74 -10.64
C LEU A 26 2.46 3.47 -11.71
N TYR A 27 2.17 4.76 -11.51
CA TYR A 27 1.53 5.59 -12.51
C TYR A 27 2.28 5.57 -13.85
N PHE A 28 3.61 5.73 -13.83
CA PHE A 28 4.40 5.68 -15.06
C PHE A 28 4.34 4.32 -15.76
N GLU A 29 4.37 3.21 -15.01
CA GLU A 29 4.21 1.88 -15.58
C GLU A 29 2.80 1.66 -16.17
N MET A 30 1.77 2.16 -15.49
CA MET A 30 0.41 2.15 -16.03
C MET A 30 0.27 3.03 -17.27
N ALA A 31 0.93 4.19 -17.32
CA ALA A 31 0.89 5.09 -18.47
C ALA A 31 1.59 4.47 -19.70
N LYS A 32 2.69 3.73 -19.51
CA LYS A 32 3.29 2.92 -20.57
C LYS A 32 2.30 1.87 -21.09
N LYS A 33 1.70 1.09 -20.17
CA LYS A 33 0.68 0.09 -20.53
C LYS A 33 -0.53 0.70 -21.24
N MET A 34 -0.98 1.88 -20.81
CA MET A 34 -2.05 2.64 -21.47
C MET A 34 -1.69 2.92 -22.93
N ASN A 35 -0.46 3.37 -23.21
CA ASN A 35 0.00 3.66 -24.58
C ASN A 35 0.11 2.39 -25.43
N ASP A 36 0.58 1.30 -24.83
CA ASP A 36 0.77 0.01 -25.51
C ASP A 36 -0.57 -0.66 -25.83
N SER A 37 -1.47 -0.78 -24.84
CA SER A 37 -2.72 -1.54 -24.97
C SER A 37 -3.88 -0.70 -25.52
N LYS A 38 -3.88 0.61 -25.27
CA LYS A 38 -4.98 1.54 -25.60
C LYS A 38 -6.35 1.10 -25.09
N SER A 39 -6.39 0.24 -24.06
CA SER A 39 -7.62 -0.33 -23.51
C SER A 39 -8.21 0.48 -22.34
N PHE A 40 -7.40 1.37 -21.75
CA PHE A 40 -7.78 2.24 -20.64
C PHE A 40 -7.02 3.57 -20.75
N THR A 41 -7.40 4.54 -19.92
CA THR A 41 -6.66 5.78 -19.68
C THR A 41 -6.35 5.92 -18.19
N VAL A 42 -5.20 6.48 -17.85
CA VAL A 42 -4.82 6.76 -16.46
C VAL A 42 -4.42 8.23 -16.30
N THR A 43 -5.02 8.89 -15.32
CA THR A 43 -4.76 10.30 -15.01
C THR A 43 -4.22 10.40 -13.59
N ALA A 44 -3.14 11.15 -13.43
CA ALA A 44 -2.60 11.49 -12.12
C ALA A 44 -3.32 12.73 -11.58
N THR A 45 -3.79 12.68 -10.35
CA THR A 45 -4.37 13.84 -9.65
C THR A 45 -3.71 14.04 -8.30
N LEU A 46 -3.97 15.19 -7.68
CA LEU A 46 -3.79 15.33 -6.25
C LEU A 46 -4.97 14.69 -5.51
N LEU A 47 -4.72 14.26 -4.28
CA LEU A 47 -5.72 13.65 -3.41
C LEU A 47 -6.83 14.63 -3.03
N GLN A 48 -6.50 15.91 -2.94
CA GLN A 48 -7.43 17.01 -2.66
C GLN A 48 -8.41 17.19 -3.83
N ASP A 49 -7.90 17.03 -5.05
CA ASP A 49 -8.68 17.18 -6.29
C ASP A 49 -9.59 15.97 -6.55
N SER A 50 -9.36 14.86 -5.84
CA SER A 50 -10.10 13.61 -6.04
C SER A 50 -11.56 13.69 -5.62
N GLY A 51 -11.96 14.76 -4.90
CA GLY A 51 -13.34 15.04 -4.52
C GLY A 51 -13.93 16.31 -5.15
N LEU A 52 -13.22 16.96 -6.09
CA LEU A 52 -13.70 18.17 -6.74
C LEU A 52 -14.68 17.83 -7.88
N GLY A 53 -15.92 18.32 -7.74
CA GLY A 53 -16.96 18.12 -8.74
C GLY A 53 -17.49 16.68 -8.79
N ASP A 54 -18.11 16.33 -9.91
CA ASP A 54 -18.63 14.97 -10.13
C ASP A 54 -17.53 14.07 -10.71
N VAL A 55 -16.72 13.50 -9.82
CA VAL A 55 -15.58 12.61 -10.13
C VAL A 55 -16.00 11.49 -11.08
N ASN A 56 -17.22 10.96 -10.93
CA ASN A 56 -17.74 9.84 -11.71
C ASN A 56 -18.08 10.23 -13.17
N ARG A 57 -18.19 11.53 -13.49
CA ARG A 57 -18.26 11.98 -14.89
C ARG A 57 -16.92 11.88 -15.59
N HIS A 58 -15.83 12.03 -14.86
CA HIS A 58 -14.48 12.08 -15.41
C HIS A 58 -13.79 10.71 -15.38
N TYR A 59 -14.04 9.93 -14.34
CA TYR A 59 -13.35 8.67 -14.09
C TYR A 59 -14.34 7.56 -13.76
N ASP A 60 -14.04 6.36 -14.24
CA ASP A 60 -14.81 5.16 -13.94
C ASP A 60 -14.34 4.50 -12.65
N CYS A 61 -13.08 4.75 -12.24
CA CYS A 61 -12.47 4.20 -11.02
C CYS A 61 -11.37 5.12 -10.49
N THR A 62 -11.22 5.17 -9.17
CA THR A 62 -10.09 5.79 -8.47
C THR A 62 -9.29 4.70 -7.77
N ILE A 63 -7.97 4.69 -7.99
CA ILE A 63 -7.05 3.73 -7.38
C ILE A 63 -6.05 4.45 -6.48
N ILE A 64 -6.02 4.10 -5.20
CA ILE A 64 -5.01 4.54 -4.23
C ILE A 64 -4.14 3.33 -3.89
N PRO A 65 -3.05 3.07 -4.62
CA PRO A 65 -2.41 1.76 -4.65
C PRO A 65 -1.55 1.43 -3.44
N ASN A 66 -1.19 2.42 -2.60
CA ASN A 66 -0.29 2.22 -1.46
C ASN A 66 -0.65 3.16 -0.31
N MET A 67 -1.71 2.82 0.41
CA MET A 67 -2.02 3.38 1.72
C MET A 67 -1.20 2.64 2.77
N GLY A 68 -0.35 3.35 3.50
CA GLY A 68 0.38 2.79 4.63
C GLY A 68 -0.45 2.89 5.90
N GLY A 69 -0.44 1.83 6.71
CA GLY A 69 -1.11 1.82 8.01
C GLY A 69 -2.62 1.57 7.92
N TYR A 70 -3.29 1.85 9.03
CA TYR A 70 -4.69 1.49 9.28
C TYR A 70 -5.71 2.59 8.96
N LYS A 71 -5.28 3.76 8.47
CA LYS A 71 -6.19 4.89 8.24
C LYS A 71 -7.17 4.59 7.11
N PHE A 72 -8.42 5.03 7.29
CA PHE A 72 -9.44 4.96 6.26
C PHE A 72 -9.13 5.92 5.10
N PRO A 73 -9.58 5.65 3.87
CA PRO A 73 -9.42 6.58 2.76
C PRO A 73 -10.04 7.95 3.07
N LEU A 74 -9.41 9.02 2.59
CA LEU A 74 -9.91 10.38 2.82
C LEU A 74 -11.28 10.57 2.17
N GLU A 75 -12.12 11.42 2.78
CA GLU A 75 -13.45 11.76 2.27
C GLU A 75 -13.41 12.19 0.79
N SER A 76 -12.39 12.93 0.37
CA SER A 76 -12.23 13.33 -1.05
C SER A 76 -12.22 12.14 -2.00
N SER A 77 -11.74 10.97 -1.58
CA SER A 77 -11.73 9.75 -2.41
C SER A 77 -13.02 8.95 -2.36
N LEU A 78 -13.87 9.15 -1.35
CA LEU A 78 -15.08 8.35 -1.11
C LEU A 78 -16.22 8.66 -2.08
N HIS A 79 -16.12 9.75 -2.85
CA HIS A 79 -17.09 10.11 -3.89
C HIS A 79 -16.95 9.27 -5.17
N SER A 80 -15.85 8.52 -5.32
CA SER A 80 -15.64 7.61 -6.43
C SER A 80 -16.52 6.37 -6.30
N LYS A 81 -17.34 6.08 -7.32
CA LYS A 81 -18.21 4.89 -7.33
C LYS A 81 -17.41 3.58 -7.26
N ASN A 82 -16.23 3.56 -7.89
CA ASN A 82 -15.31 2.43 -7.84
C ASN A 82 -14.00 2.87 -7.20
N LEU A 83 -13.93 2.82 -5.86
CA LEU A 83 -12.72 3.12 -5.11
C LEU A 83 -11.96 1.82 -4.84
N ILE A 84 -10.72 1.74 -5.33
CA ILE A 84 -9.81 0.63 -5.08
C ILE A 84 -8.64 1.13 -4.25
N VAL A 85 -8.31 0.43 -3.17
CA VAL A 85 -7.20 0.81 -2.30
C VAL A 85 -6.22 -0.33 -2.10
N GLY A 86 -4.94 -0.02 -2.08
CA GLY A 86 -3.89 -0.93 -1.63
C GLY A 86 -3.51 -0.57 -0.21
N ILE A 87 -3.46 -1.56 0.69
CA ILE A 87 -3.08 -1.33 2.09
C ILE A 87 -1.78 -2.08 2.36
N VAL A 88 -0.85 -1.41 3.06
CA VAL A 88 0.46 -1.94 3.40
C VAL A 88 0.73 -1.73 4.88
N GLY A 89 0.77 -2.83 5.63
CA GLY A 89 1.00 -2.85 7.07
C GLY A 89 -0.13 -2.20 7.88
N ILE A 90 -0.49 -2.83 9.00
CA ILE A 90 -1.40 -2.24 10.01
C ILE A 90 -0.83 -2.47 11.42
N ASP A 91 0.50 -2.38 11.53
CA ASP A 91 1.27 -2.77 12.72
C ASP A 91 0.79 -2.03 13.97
N GLU A 92 0.35 -0.78 13.84
CA GLU A 92 -0.17 0.02 14.94
C GLU A 92 -1.47 -0.55 15.52
N VAL A 93 -2.24 -1.30 14.74
CA VAL A 93 -3.45 -1.99 15.20
C VAL A 93 -3.11 -3.36 15.79
N VAL A 94 -2.22 -4.10 15.11
CA VAL A 94 -1.88 -5.49 15.49
C VAL A 94 -1.02 -5.52 16.75
N LEU A 95 0.04 -4.72 16.79
CA LEU A 95 1.02 -4.68 17.88
C LEU A 95 0.69 -3.59 18.90
N GLY A 96 -0.22 -2.67 18.58
CA GLY A 96 -0.76 -1.68 19.51
C GLY A 96 0.33 -0.85 20.18
N ARG A 97 0.44 -0.96 21.51
CA ARG A 97 1.41 -0.22 22.32
C ARG A 97 2.86 -0.46 21.88
N GLU A 98 3.19 -1.63 21.37
CA GLU A 98 4.57 -2.07 21.14
C GLU A 98 5.29 -1.27 20.03
N VAL A 99 4.56 -0.70 19.08
CA VAL A 99 5.17 0.09 17.99
C VAL A 99 5.54 1.51 18.42
N TYR A 100 5.10 1.95 19.61
CA TYR A 100 5.33 3.30 20.11
C TYR A 100 6.51 3.35 21.07
N LYS A 101 7.33 4.39 20.91
CA LYS A 101 8.54 4.60 21.74
C LYS A 101 8.20 4.98 23.18
N SER A 102 7.04 5.61 23.42
CA SER A 102 6.66 6.12 24.73
C SER A 102 5.17 5.91 25.03
N GLU A 103 4.82 5.90 26.31
CA GLU A 103 3.42 5.88 26.77
C GLU A 103 2.63 7.10 26.27
N THR A 104 3.30 8.26 26.18
CA THR A 104 2.68 9.49 25.68
C THR A 104 2.29 9.36 24.21
N ASP A 105 3.17 8.78 23.40
CA ASP A 105 2.87 8.53 21.98
C ASP A 105 1.72 7.54 21.81
N TRP A 106 1.69 6.48 22.63
CA TRP A 106 0.59 5.53 22.65
C TRP A 106 -0.74 6.20 23.01
N LYS A 107 -0.80 6.91 24.15
CA LYS A 107 -2.02 7.59 24.60
C LYS A 107 -2.55 8.61 23.61
N ARG A 108 -1.68 9.22 22.79
CA ARG A 108 -2.07 10.13 21.71
C ARG A 108 -2.68 9.38 20.52
N ASN A 109 -2.10 8.24 20.13
CA ASN A 109 -2.49 7.54 18.91
C ASN A 109 -3.58 6.49 19.10
N GLU A 110 -3.70 5.87 20.28
CA GLU A 110 -4.75 4.90 20.60
C GLU A 110 -6.17 5.40 20.25
N PRO A 111 -6.61 6.62 20.64
CA PRO A 111 -7.94 7.11 20.25
C PRO A 111 -8.07 7.31 18.73
N ILE A 112 -7.01 7.77 18.06
CA ILE A 112 -7.00 7.96 16.59
C ILE A 112 -7.17 6.61 15.90
N ILE A 113 -6.46 5.57 16.37
CA ILE A 113 -6.62 4.20 15.87
C ILE A 113 -8.08 3.75 16.02
N LYS A 114 -8.65 3.89 17.21
CA LYS A 114 -10.04 3.48 17.47
C LYS A 114 -11.04 4.19 16.56
N ASP A 115 -10.85 5.48 16.29
CA ASP A 115 -11.75 6.22 15.41
C ASP A 115 -11.59 5.83 13.93
N GLU A 116 -10.37 5.53 13.47
CA GLU A 116 -10.16 5.00 12.11
C GLU A 116 -10.72 3.58 11.94
N LEU A 117 -10.65 2.72 12.97
CA LEU A 117 -11.26 1.39 12.94
C LEU A 117 -12.79 1.46 12.81
N LYS A 118 -13.44 2.41 13.50
CA LYS A 118 -14.89 2.63 13.33
C LYS A 118 -15.24 3.03 11.90
N LYS A 119 -14.44 3.89 11.26
CA LYS A 119 -14.65 4.26 9.85
C LYS A 119 -14.56 3.04 8.93
N TRP A 120 -13.60 2.14 9.17
CA TRP A 120 -13.56 0.87 8.43
C TRP A 120 -14.84 0.08 8.60
N GLU A 121 -15.35 -0.07 9.82
CA GLU A 121 -16.58 -0.81 10.08
C GLU A 121 -17.83 -0.16 9.46
N GLU A 122 -17.96 1.16 9.57
CA GLU A 122 -19.13 1.93 9.12
C GLU A 122 -19.16 2.13 7.60
N ASP A 123 -18.00 2.36 6.98
CA ASP A 123 -17.89 2.91 5.63
C ASP A 123 -17.22 1.96 4.61
N ILE A 124 -16.91 0.70 4.96
CA ILE A 124 -16.30 -0.26 4.03
C ILE A 124 -17.09 -0.43 2.73
N GLU A 125 -18.40 -0.18 2.72
CA GLU A 125 -19.22 -0.21 1.51
C GLU A 125 -18.88 0.88 0.48
N LYS A 126 -18.21 1.96 0.91
CA LYS A 126 -17.68 2.99 0.02
C LYS A 126 -16.39 2.56 -0.68
N VAL A 127 -15.71 1.53 -0.17
CA VAL A 127 -14.52 0.93 -0.79
C VAL A 127 -14.95 -0.30 -1.60
N SER A 128 -14.75 -0.23 -2.91
CA SER A 128 -15.20 -1.28 -3.82
C SER A 128 -14.28 -2.50 -3.76
N HIS A 129 -12.96 -2.28 -3.64
CA HIS A 129 -11.99 -3.36 -3.61
C HIS A 129 -10.72 -2.97 -2.88
N ILE A 130 -10.06 -3.95 -2.27
CA ILE A 130 -8.81 -3.80 -1.53
C ILE A 130 -7.80 -4.78 -2.08
N HIS A 131 -6.55 -4.35 -2.25
CA HIS A 131 -5.45 -5.25 -2.56
C HIS A 131 -4.35 -5.19 -1.51
N VAL A 132 -3.74 -6.34 -1.26
CA VAL A 132 -2.59 -6.52 -0.37
C VAL A 132 -1.55 -7.39 -1.05
N SER A 133 -0.34 -7.45 -0.49
CA SER A 133 0.78 -8.15 -1.13
C SER A 133 0.86 -9.64 -0.77
N ASN A 134 0.24 -10.06 0.33
CA ASN A 134 0.40 -11.42 0.83
C ASN A 134 -0.78 -11.87 1.72
N THR A 135 -0.81 -13.17 2.03
CA THR A 135 -1.86 -13.79 2.86
C THR A 135 -1.85 -13.29 4.32
N PRO A 136 -0.70 -13.15 5.01
CA PRO A 136 -0.68 -12.55 6.34
C PRO A 136 -1.35 -11.16 6.42
N GLU A 137 -1.04 -10.25 5.48
CA GLU A 137 -1.70 -8.95 5.41
C GLU A 137 -3.21 -9.10 5.21
N LYS A 138 -3.65 -9.95 4.27
CA LYS A 138 -5.08 -10.23 4.06
C LYS A 138 -5.76 -10.67 5.36
N ASN A 139 -5.16 -11.60 6.09
CA ASN A 139 -5.73 -12.13 7.32
C ASN A 139 -5.82 -11.04 8.40
N GLN A 140 -4.80 -10.19 8.52
CA GLN A 140 -4.80 -9.05 9.44
C GLN A 140 -5.93 -8.06 9.12
N LEU A 141 -6.16 -7.76 7.84
CA LEU A 141 -7.25 -6.86 7.43
C LEU A 141 -8.63 -7.42 7.80
N ILE A 142 -8.85 -8.73 7.62
CA ILE A 142 -10.10 -9.40 7.99
C ILE A 142 -10.27 -9.39 9.52
N GLU A 143 -9.22 -9.74 10.25
CA GLU A 143 -9.27 -9.89 11.70
C GLU A 143 -9.44 -8.55 12.41
N TYR A 144 -8.63 -7.55 12.06
CA TYR A 144 -8.51 -6.31 12.81
C TYR A 144 -9.33 -5.16 12.24
N LEU A 145 -9.42 -5.03 10.90
CA LEU A 145 -10.23 -3.99 10.25
C LEU A 145 -11.66 -4.47 9.89
N LYS A 146 -11.98 -5.75 10.15
CA LYS A 146 -13.29 -6.37 9.86
C LYS A 146 -13.71 -6.26 8.39
N ILE A 147 -12.74 -6.21 7.48
CA ILE A 147 -12.99 -6.12 6.05
C ILE A 147 -13.54 -7.47 5.55
N PRO A 148 -14.64 -7.49 4.78
CA PRO A 148 -15.14 -8.71 4.17
C PRO A 148 -14.12 -9.35 3.23
N GLU A 149 -13.88 -10.65 3.38
CA GLU A 149 -12.86 -11.38 2.63
C GLU A 149 -13.00 -11.21 1.10
N GLN A 150 -14.23 -11.20 0.59
CA GLN A 150 -14.54 -11.06 -0.84
C GLN A 150 -14.11 -9.71 -1.43
N LYS A 151 -13.86 -8.68 -0.61
CA LYS A 151 -13.36 -7.38 -1.04
C LYS A 151 -11.83 -7.34 -1.15
N ILE A 152 -11.12 -8.39 -0.73
CA ILE A 152 -9.65 -8.39 -0.68
C ILE A 152 -9.08 -9.31 -1.74
N SER A 153 -8.15 -8.80 -2.55
CA SER A 153 -7.30 -9.61 -3.42
C SER A 153 -5.83 -9.52 -3.03
N ILE A 154 -5.11 -10.61 -3.25
CA ILE A 154 -3.66 -10.63 -3.10
C ILE A 154 -3.04 -10.34 -4.47
N ILE A 155 -2.29 -9.24 -4.55
CA ILE A 155 -1.45 -8.89 -5.69
C ILE A 155 -0.01 -8.82 -5.16
N PRO A 156 0.77 -9.91 -5.28
CA PRO A 156 2.11 -9.95 -4.74
C PRO A 156 3.01 -8.87 -5.32
N TYR A 157 3.92 -8.34 -4.50
CA TYR A 157 4.96 -7.46 -5.00
C TYR A 157 5.85 -8.20 -6.00
N GLY A 158 6.20 -7.50 -7.08
CA GLY A 158 7.21 -7.98 -8.02
C GLY A 158 8.60 -7.99 -7.37
N VAL A 159 9.47 -8.85 -7.90
CA VAL A 159 10.89 -8.85 -7.57
C VAL A 159 11.69 -8.55 -8.84
N ASP A 160 12.75 -7.77 -8.72
CA ASP A 160 13.69 -7.57 -9.81
C ASP A 160 14.50 -8.85 -10.00
N HIS A 161 14.15 -9.64 -11.02
CA HIS A 161 14.81 -10.92 -11.30
C HIS A 161 16.19 -10.77 -11.96
N ASP A 162 16.55 -9.58 -12.45
CA ASP A 162 17.90 -9.31 -12.93
C ASP A 162 18.87 -9.18 -11.73
N LEU A 163 18.37 -8.61 -10.63
CA LEU A 163 19.11 -8.48 -9.37
C LEU A 163 18.98 -9.72 -8.47
N PHE A 164 17.75 -10.19 -8.23
CA PHE A 164 17.43 -11.31 -7.36
C PHE A 164 17.34 -12.61 -8.14
N ARG A 165 18.52 -13.20 -8.36
CA ARG A 165 18.69 -14.51 -8.98
C ARG A 165 19.55 -15.42 -8.10
N PRO A 166 19.38 -16.75 -8.19
CA PRO A 166 20.24 -17.68 -7.47
C PRO A 166 21.71 -17.44 -7.81
N ILE A 167 22.54 -17.35 -6.77
CA ILE A 167 24.00 -17.35 -6.95
C ILE A 167 24.39 -18.78 -7.33
N SER A 168 25.22 -18.93 -8.35
CA SER A 168 25.73 -20.23 -8.77
C SER A 168 26.56 -20.89 -7.65
N ASP A 169 26.46 -22.21 -7.50
CA ASP A 169 27.13 -22.95 -6.41
C ASP A 169 28.64 -22.70 -6.37
N ASN A 170 29.28 -22.58 -7.54
CA ASN A 170 30.71 -22.31 -7.68
C ASN A 170 31.13 -20.90 -7.20
N THR A 171 30.20 -19.95 -7.01
CA THR A 171 30.51 -18.59 -6.53
C THR A 171 29.91 -18.28 -5.17
N LYS A 172 29.03 -19.15 -4.65
CA LYS A 172 28.28 -18.95 -3.40
C LYS A 172 29.17 -18.66 -2.19
N ILE A 173 30.23 -19.45 -1.99
CA ILE A 173 31.17 -19.28 -0.85
C ILE A 173 31.88 -17.93 -0.93
N LYS A 174 32.47 -17.63 -2.08
CA LYS A 174 33.20 -16.37 -2.30
C LYS A 174 32.31 -15.13 -2.17
N GLN A 175 31.06 -15.21 -2.66
CA GLN A 175 30.10 -14.12 -2.49
C GLN A 175 29.68 -13.96 -1.03
N ARG A 176 29.44 -15.06 -0.29
CA ARG A 176 29.18 -15.01 1.15
C ARG A 176 30.32 -14.32 1.89
N GLU A 177 31.57 -14.75 1.69
CA GLU A 177 32.75 -14.11 2.29
C GLU A 177 32.83 -12.62 1.96
N THR A 178 32.53 -12.24 0.71
CA THR A 178 32.53 -10.84 0.27
C THR A 178 31.45 -10.03 0.99
N ILE A 179 30.23 -10.56 1.10
CA ILE A 179 29.11 -9.92 1.78
C ILE A 179 29.42 -9.77 3.28
N LEU A 180 29.85 -10.85 3.93
CA LEU A 180 30.21 -10.85 5.35
C LEU A 180 31.31 -9.82 5.65
N LYS A 181 32.39 -9.80 4.85
CA LYS A 181 33.45 -8.80 4.99
C LYS A 181 32.96 -7.37 4.74
N LYS A 182 32.13 -7.16 3.73
CA LYS A 182 31.60 -5.82 3.38
C LYS A 182 30.75 -5.24 4.51
N TYR A 183 29.87 -6.06 5.09
CA TYR A 183 28.97 -5.64 6.15
C TYR A 183 29.52 -5.88 7.57
N LYS A 184 30.76 -6.36 7.68
CA LYS A 184 31.43 -6.68 8.94
C LYS A 184 30.59 -7.63 9.80
N LEU A 185 30.00 -8.63 9.15
CA LEU A 185 29.23 -9.69 9.78
C LEU A 185 30.14 -10.89 10.00
N ASP A 186 30.04 -11.50 11.17
CA ASP A 186 30.72 -12.76 11.43
C ASP A 186 30.01 -13.90 10.69
N ASP A 187 30.77 -14.95 10.33
CA ASP A 187 30.22 -16.14 9.68
C ASP A 187 29.62 -17.12 10.69
N PHE A 188 28.64 -16.65 11.46
CA PHE A 188 27.89 -17.50 12.39
C PHE A 188 26.43 -17.63 11.94
N PRO A 189 25.81 -18.82 12.11
CA PRO A 189 24.37 -18.96 11.93
C PRO A 189 23.63 -18.07 12.94
N TYR A 190 22.51 -17.47 12.52
CA TYR A 190 21.56 -16.90 13.47
C TYR A 190 21.07 -18.05 14.37
N LEU A 191 21.38 -17.96 15.67
CA LEU A 191 20.89 -18.86 16.71
C LEU A 191 19.41 -18.62 16.98
#